data_AF-A0A920FLR9-F1
#
_entry.id   AF-A0A920FLR9-F1
#
_cell.length_a   1.000
_cell.length_b   1.000
_cell.length_c   1.000
_cell.angle_alpha   90.00
_cell.angle_beta   90.00
_cell.angle_gamma   90.00
#
_symmetry.space_group_name_H-M   'P 1'
#
loop_
_entity.id
_entity.type
_entity.pdbx_description
1 polymer ?
#
loop_
_entity_poly.entity_id
_entity_poly.type
_entity_poly.pdbx_seq_one_letter_code
_entity_poly.pdbx_strand_id
1 'polypeptide(L)'
;MNKLFTSFLILFCCIISFGQSKLADIMYSNFEYELAADLYSKEDSLTKKQLKQFAYCYYINNQFEKAIPLFELALKKDTNNLQLAFHYADALKSTGRYTSAQNALSPLLIRDSTNPNLQLLIQSIDSLKKWDTIKFFKKLAEFKPLNTPAAEFSPSFYDDGIYYIIEKGDEDIYNARNINLIENNDSLSPKEKKAFLQTLEKSLAYGTVISPRTYLYKMPLDVSKLFHDYRNIIPKESYDTARLYVTHKGFNITSYDQSFNKDQVFYTRHPVTNNWNPNTPMNPLLFKGKHHKKKPKLIKRRRFQSYSCQVHLVLVKLV
;
A
#
# COMPACT_ATOMS: atom_id res chain seq x y z
N MET A 1 32.02 44.99 11.34
CA MET A 1 30.59 44.67 11.59
C MET A 1 30.00 43.60 10.65
N ASN A 2 30.59 43.34 9.46
CA ASN A 2 30.02 42.35 8.52
C ASN A 2 30.37 40.86 8.80
N LYS A 3 31.28 40.55 9.73
CA LYS A 3 31.60 39.16 10.10
C LYS A 3 30.73 38.60 11.23
N LEU A 4 30.06 39.46 12.02
CA LEU A 4 29.10 39.01 13.04
C LEU A 4 27.74 38.65 12.44
N PHE A 5 27.33 39.33 11.36
CA PHE A 5 26.04 39.06 10.69
C PHE A 5 26.04 37.73 9.93
N THR A 6 27.17 37.34 9.32
CA THR A 6 27.29 36.04 8.64
C THR A 6 27.32 34.86 9.62
N SER A 7 27.84 35.05 10.84
CA SER A 7 27.80 34.00 11.87
C SER A 7 26.40 33.78 12.46
N PHE A 8 25.55 34.81 12.48
CA PHE A 8 24.17 34.70 12.97
C PHE A 8 23.22 34.03 11.95
N LEU A 9 23.50 34.20 10.65
CA LEU A 9 22.72 33.58 9.58
C LEU A 9 22.94 32.07 9.46
N ILE A 10 24.15 31.58 9.80
CA ILE A 10 24.48 30.15 9.81
C ILE A 10 23.85 29.45 11.04
N LEU A 11 23.65 30.16 12.15
CA LEU A 11 23.03 29.60 13.36
C LEU A 11 21.51 29.43 13.26
N PHE A 12 20.84 30.14 12.34
CA PHE A 12 19.39 30.05 12.16
C PHE A 12 18.94 28.87 11.28
N CYS A 13 19.84 28.31 10.44
CA CYS A 13 19.52 27.14 9.62
C CYS A 13 19.54 25.81 10.39
N CYS A 14 20.12 25.75 11.59
CA CYS A 14 20.26 24.49 12.34
C CYS A 14 19.05 24.11 13.20
N ILE A 15 18.01 24.96 13.30
CA ILE A 15 16.90 24.74 14.27
C ILE A 15 15.69 24.03 13.63
N ILE A 16 15.71 23.74 12.33
CA ILE A 16 14.55 23.14 11.64
C ILE A 16 14.61 21.60 11.65
N SER A 17 15.75 20.98 11.96
CA SER A 17 15.91 19.52 11.85
C SER A 17 15.28 18.71 12.99
N PHE A 18 14.94 19.30 14.13
CA PHE A 18 14.46 18.51 15.29
C PHE A 18 12.99 18.04 15.19
N GLY A 19 12.23 18.52 14.21
CA GLY A 19 10.82 18.16 14.04
C GLY A 19 10.54 17.06 13.03
N GLN A 20 11.44 16.82 12.06
CA GLN A 20 11.07 16.00 10.89
C GLN A 20 10.92 14.53 11.24
N SER A 21 11.71 13.99 12.16
CA SER A 21 11.60 12.63 12.67
C SER A 21 10.29 12.36 13.45
N LYS A 22 9.79 13.35 14.21
CA LYS A 22 8.46 13.26 14.86
C LYS A 22 7.35 13.24 13.82
N LEU A 23 7.47 14.09 12.79
CA LEU A 23 6.51 14.09 11.68
C LEU A 23 6.56 12.76 10.91
N ALA A 24 7.75 12.21 10.69
CA ALA A 24 7.94 10.90 10.07
C ALA A 24 7.28 9.77 10.88
N ASP A 25 7.41 9.79 12.21
CA ASP A 25 6.73 8.83 13.10
C ASP A 25 5.19 8.92 13.00
N ILE A 26 4.65 10.14 12.84
CA ILE A 26 3.21 10.36 12.63
C ILE A 26 2.80 9.82 11.25
N MET A 27 3.57 10.12 10.19
CA MET A 27 3.31 9.60 8.83
C MET A 27 3.36 8.08 8.79
N TYR A 28 4.37 7.48 9.42
CA TYR A 28 4.50 6.03 9.53
C TYR A 28 3.27 5.41 10.21
N SER A 29 2.83 6.01 11.32
CA SER A 29 1.68 5.54 12.08
C SER A 29 0.35 5.68 11.33
N ASN A 30 0.31 6.57 10.34
CA ASN A 30 -0.82 6.77 9.44
C ASN A 30 -0.72 5.99 8.12
N PHE A 31 0.23 5.06 8.00
CA PHE A 31 0.47 4.27 6.78
C PHE A 31 0.95 5.10 5.58
N GLU A 32 1.37 6.35 5.80
CA GLU A 32 1.94 7.25 4.78
C GLU A 32 3.43 6.95 4.59
N TYR A 33 3.73 5.71 4.18
CA TYR A 33 5.09 5.16 4.19
C TYR A 33 6.05 5.89 3.24
N GLU A 34 5.59 6.38 2.09
CA GLU A 34 6.46 7.12 1.17
C GLU A 34 6.91 8.45 1.78
N LEU A 35 5.98 9.19 2.38
CA LEU A 35 6.27 10.45 3.06
C LEU A 35 7.12 10.22 4.32
N ALA A 36 6.82 9.18 5.08
CA ALA A 36 7.63 8.80 6.23
C ALA A 36 9.08 8.48 5.83
N ALA A 37 9.29 7.74 4.74
CA ALA A 37 10.62 7.45 4.21
C ALA A 37 11.37 8.73 3.79
N ASP A 38 10.73 9.63 3.07
CA ASP A 38 11.33 10.91 2.66
C ASP A 38 11.75 11.74 3.89
N LEU A 39 10.90 11.83 4.91
CA LEU A 39 11.22 12.55 6.15
C LEU A 39 12.34 11.88 6.95
N TYR A 40 12.31 10.56 7.14
CA TYR A 40 13.40 9.84 7.82
C TYR A 40 14.73 9.95 7.07
N SER A 41 14.71 10.04 5.73
CA SER A 41 15.93 10.15 4.92
C SER A 41 16.68 11.47 5.12
N LYS A 42 16.01 12.49 5.66
CA LYS A 42 16.55 13.85 5.89
C LYS A 42 17.15 14.02 7.29
N GLU A 43 17.10 12.98 8.12
CA GLU A 43 17.59 13.01 9.50
C GLU A 43 19.05 12.55 9.57
N ASP A 44 19.88 13.33 10.24
CA ASP A 44 21.31 12.99 10.46
C ASP A 44 21.47 11.78 11.38
N SER A 45 20.50 11.54 12.28
CA SER A 45 20.52 10.41 13.20
C SER A 45 19.11 9.92 13.52
N LEU A 46 18.93 8.59 13.57
CA LEU A 46 17.66 7.96 13.88
C LEU A 46 17.78 7.07 15.11
N THR A 47 16.74 7.06 15.95
CA THR A 47 16.62 6.08 17.04
C THR A 47 16.51 4.66 16.49
N LYS A 48 16.75 3.64 17.34
CA LYS A 48 16.56 2.23 16.95
C LYS A 48 15.14 1.95 16.40
N LYS A 49 14.12 2.60 16.98
CA LYS A 49 12.72 2.48 16.54
C LYS A 49 12.53 3.12 15.16
N GLN A 50 12.98 4.35 14.99
CA GLN A 50 12.83 5.11 13.74
C GLN A 50 13.60 4.45 12.59
N LEU A 51 14.81 3.94 12.83
CA LEU A 51 15.55 3.21 11.80
C LEU A 51 14.80 1.95 11.33
N LYS A 52 14.16 1.21 12.25
CA LYS A 52 13.30 0.07 11.89
C LYS A 52 12.11 0.54 11.06
N GLN A 53 11.39 1.57 11.51
CA GLN A 53 10.26 2.16 10.78
C GLN A 53 10.67 2.62 9.37
N PHE A 54 11.85 3.26 9.23
CA PHE A 54 12.37 3.70 7.95
C PHE A 54 12.65 2.53 7.00
N ALA A 55 13.28 1.46 7.48
CA ALA A 55 13.47 0.24 6.68
C ALA A 55 12.12 -0.34 6.22
N TYR A 56 11.13 -0.37 7.11
CA TYR A 56 9.77 -0.82 6.79
C TYR A 56 9.07 0.04 5.75
N CYS A 57 9.26 1.37 5.77
CA CYS A 57 8.66 2.24 4.78
C CYS A 57 9.08 1.84 3.36
N TYR A 58 10.38 1.69 3.12
CA TYR A 58 10.88 1.24 1.82
C TYR A 58 10.45 -0.18 1.48
N TYR A 59 10.42 -1.08 2.47
CA TYR A 59 9.97 -2.46 2.26
C TYR A 59 8.50 -2.55 1.83
N ILE A 60 7.59 -1.85 2.52
CA ILE A 60 6.15 -1.86 2.22
C ILE A 60 5.88 -1.25 0.84
N ASN A 61 6.65 -0.23 0.44
CA ASN A 61 6.57 0.36 -0.89
C ASN A 61 7.33 -0.43 -1.97
N ASN A 62 7.73 -1.68 -1.69
CA ASN A 62 8.50 -2.56 -2.58
C ASN A 62 9.84 -1.96 -3.09
N GLN A 63 10.37 -0.95 -2.40
CA GLN A 63 11.69 -0.35 -2.68
C GLN A 63 12.79 -1.17 -1.99
N PHE A 64 12.84 -2.48 -2.27
CA PHE A 64 13.66 -3.46 -1.55
C PHE A 64 15.15 -3.11 -1.53
N GLU A 65 15.70 -2.62 -2.64
CA GLU A 65 17.11 -2.21 -2.73
C GLU A 65 17.46 -1.08 -1.75
N LYS A 66 16.54 -0.16 -1.48
CA LYS A 66 16.72 0.89 -0.48
C LYS A 66 16.51 0.37 0.95
N ALA A 67 15.63 -0.62 1.13
CA ALA A 67 15.31 -1.19 2.44
C ALA A 67 16.45 -2.05 3.00
N ILE A 68 17.13 -2.84 2.16
CA ILE A 68 18.21 -3.77 2.51
C ILE A 68 19.28 -3.15 3.43
N PRO A 69 19.95 -2.03 3.08
CA PRO A 69 21.00 -1.45 3.93
C PRO A 69 20.46 -0.93 5.27
N LEU A 70 19.21 -0.47 5.32
CA LEU A 70 18.58 -0.03 6.56
C LEU A 70 18.25 -1.21 7.47
N PHE A 71 17.76 -2.31 6.90
CA PHE A 71 17.54 -3.55 7.65
C PHE A 71 18.83 -4.11 8.23
N GLU A 72 19.93 -4.12 7.46
CA GLU A 72 21.24 -4.53 7.97
C GLU A 72 21.68 -3.66 9.15
N LEU A 73 21.55 -2.33 9.03
CA LEU A 73 21.90 -1.40 10.11
C LEU A 73 21.02 -1.58 11.34
N ALA A 74 19.72 -1.82 11.14
CA ALA A 74 18.76 -2.05 12.20
C ALA A 74 19.04 -3.38 12.93
N LEU A 75 19.38 -4.44 12.20
CA LEU A 75 19.74 -5.75 12.76
C LEU A 75 21.05 -5.67 13.57
N LYS A 76 22.04 -4.88 13.13
CA LYS A 76 23.26 -4.65 13.93
C LYS A 76 22.95 -4.03 15.30
N LYS A 77 21.86 -3.25 15.43
CA LYS A 77 21.44 -2.61 16.69
C LYS A 77 20.44 -3.43 17.51
N ASP A 78 19.85 -4.47 16.92
CA ASP A 78 18.77 -5.30 17.46
C ASP A 78 18.89 -6.74 16.87
N THR A 79 19.99 -7.42 17.18
CA THR A 79 20.46 -8.65 16.51
C THR A 79 19.54 -9.85 16.65
N ASN A 80 18.67 -9.85 17.66
CA ASN A 80 17.74 -10.94 17.95
C ASN A 80 16.30 -10.66 17.48
N ASN A 81 16.08 -9.59 16.72
CA ASN A 81 14.77 -9.23 16.24
C ASN A 81 14.34 -10.13 15.06
N LEU A 82 13.58 -11.18 15.37
CA LEU A 82 13.15 -12.18 14.40
C LEU A 82 12.34 -11.57 13.25
N GLN A 83 11.46 -10.60 13.55
CA GLN A 83 10.63 -9.96 12.55
C GLN A 83 11.48 -9.16 11.57
N LEU A 84 12.46 -8.42 12.08
CA LEU A 84 13.38 -7.64 11.27
C LEU A 84 14.24 -8.54 10.36
N ALA A 85 14.73 -9.67 10.89
CA ALA A 85 15.51 -10.65 10.13
C ALA A 85 14.66 -11.33 9.03
N PHE A 86 13.39 -11.61 9.32
CA PHE A 86 12.44 -12.13 8.33
C PHE A 86 12.25 -11.15 7.16
N HIS A 87 11.94 -9.88 7.45
CA HIS A 87 11.71 -8.87 6.39
C HIS A 87 12.99 -8.54 5.63
N TYR A 88 14.15 -8.55 6.30
CA TYR A 88 15.44 -8.44 5.64
C TYR A 88 15.67 -9.56 4.62
N ALA A 89 15.46 -10.81 5.04
CA ALA A 89 15.59 -11.97 4.14
C ALA A 89 14.60 -11.92 2.98
N ASP A 90 13.36 -11.49 3.22
CA ASP A 90 12.35 -11.35 2.19
C ASP A 90 12.68 -10.24 1.19
N ALA A 91 13.25 -9.11 1.65
CA ALA A 91 13.77 -8.06 0.77
C ALA A 91 14.93 -8.58 -0.10
N LEU A 92 15.91 -9.29 0.50
CA LEU A 92 17.02 -9.92 -0.23
C LEU A 92 16.50 -10.89 -1.30
N LYS A 93 15.54 -11.75 -0.94
CA LYS A 93 14.88 -12.68 -1.86
C LYS A 93 14.23 -11.94 -3.03
N SER A 94 13.50 -10.86 -2.74
CA SER A 94 12.79 -10.06 -3.74
C SER A 94 13.74 -9.36 -4.73
N THR A 95 15.00 -9.14 -4.33
CA THR A 95 16.08 -8.64 -5.20
C THR A 95 16.93 -9.73 -5.87
N GLY A 96 16.53 -11.01 -5.77
CA GLY A 96 17.28 -12.13 -6.35
C GLY A 96 18.52 -12.56 -5.56
N ARG A 97 18.78 -11.99 -4.38
CA ARG A 97 19.93 -12.31 -3.51
C ARG A 97 19.65 -13.55 -2.66
N TYR A 98 19.33 -14.67 -3.32
CA TYR A 98 18.77 -15.87 -2.69
C TYR A 98 19.69 -16.51 -1.64
N THR A 99 20.99 -16.55 -1.89
CA THR A 99 21.97 -17.11 -0.93
C THR A 99 22.03 -16.26 0.34
N SER A 100 22.08 -14.93 0.19
CA SER A 100 22.05 -14.01 1.32
C SER A 100 20.73 -14.11 2.10
N ALA A 101 19.60 -14.26 1.40
CA ALA A 101 18.30 -14.44 2.03
C ALA A 101 18.26 -15.72 2.90
N GLN A 102 18.76 -16.85 2.40
CA GLN A 102 18.86 -18.08 3.18
C GLN A 102 19.76 -17.91 4.42
N ASN A 103 20.93 -17.30 4.24
CA ASN A 103 21.85 -17.04 5.35
C ASN A 103 21.22 -16.16 6.45
N ALA A 104 20.42 -15.17 6.06
CA ALA A 104 19.68 -14.32 7.00
C ALA A 104 18.58 -15.08 7.77
N LEU A 105 18.01 -16.14 7.20
CA LEU A 105 16.98 -16.97 7.83
C LEU A 105 17.53 -18.12 8.69
N SER A 106 18.78 -18.56 8.47
CA SER A 106 19.36 -19.70 9.19
C SER A 106 19.27 -19.58 10.72
N PRO A 107 19.58 -18.42 11.35
CA PRO A 107 19.42 -18.26 12.80
C PRO A 107 17.97 -18.39 13.27
N LEU A 108 17.00 -17.93 12.44
CA LEU A 108 15.57 -18.03 12.75
C LEU A 108 15.09 -19.47 12.71
N LEU A 109 15.55 -20.25 11.73
CA LEU A 109 15.20 -21.66 11.59
C LEU A 109 15.76 -22.52 12.73
N ILE A 110 16.98 -22.21 13.20
CA ILE A 110 17.56 -22.88 14.38
C ILE A 110 16.71 -22.63 15.62
N ARG A 111 16.18 -21.41 15.76
CA ARG A 111 15.38 -21.01 16.92
C ARG A 111 13.94 -21.56 16.88
N ASP A 112 13.34 -21.61 15.70
CA ASP A 112 11.93 -21.95 15.51
C ASP A 112 11.75 -22.77 14.21
N SER A 113 12.21 -24.01 14.24
CA SER A 113 12.23 -24.90 13.08
C SER A 113 10.85 -25.36 12.62
N THR A 114 9.84 -25.25 13.48
CA THR A 114 8.45 -25.67 13.22
C THR A 114 7.57 -24.53 12.71
N ASN A 115 8.10 -23.31 12.58
CA ASN A 115 7.35 -22.16 12.09
C ASN A 115 6.94 -22.34 10.61
N PRO A 116 5.64 -22.44 10.29
CA PRO A 116 5.20 -22.67 8.93
C PRO A 116 5.54 -21.51 7.98
N ASN A 117 5.58 -20.27 8.48
CA ASN A 117 5.93 -19.10 7.66
C ASN A 117 7.42 -19.11 7.28
N LEU A 118 8.31 -19.52 8.19
CA LEU A 118 9.74 -19.64 7.90
C LEU A 118 10.01 -20.78 6.91
N GLN A 119 9.36 -21.93 7.09
CA GLN A 119 9.47 -23.05 6.16
C GLN A 119 8.98 -22.67 4.76
N LEU A 120 7.82 -22.01 4.67
CA LEU A 120 7.27 -21.53 3.41
C LEU A 120 8.22 -20.52 2.72
N LEU A 121 8.84 -19.61 3.49
CA LEU A 121 9.77 -18.65 2.92
C LEU A 121 11.03 -19.34 2.36
N ILE A 122 11.60 -20.33 3.05
CA ILE A 122 12.75 -21.10 2.55
C ILE A 122 12.38 -21.89 1.29
N GLN A 123 11.25 -22.60 1.31
CA GLN A 123 10.75 -23.33 0.14
C GLN A 123 10.50 -22.38 -1.05
N SER A 124 10.04 -21.15 -0.78
CA SER A 124 9.87 -20.13 -1.81
C SER A 124 11.21 -19.70 -2.42
N ILE A 125 12.27 -19.58 -1.62
CA ILE A 125 13.61 -19.24 -2.11
C ILE A 125 14.17 -20.39 -2.98
N ASP A 126 14.04 -21.64 -2.54
CA ASP A 126 14.51 -22.80 -3.31
C ASP A 126 13.76 -22.95 -4.63
N SER A 127 12.44 -22.65 -4.62
CA SER A 127 11.65 -22.58 -5.83
C SER A 127 12.13 -21.44 -6.73
N LEU A 128 12.25 -20.22 -6.21
CA LEU A 128 12.71 -19.06 -7.00
C LEU A 128 14.09 -19.28 -7.61
N LYS A 129 15.04 -19.92 -6.91
CA LYS A 129 16.33 -20.31 -7.49
C LYS A 129 16.18 -21.18 -8.74
N LYS A 130 15.23 -22.12 -8.75
CA LYS A 130 14.93 -22.93 -9.95
C LYS A 130 14.29 -22.05 -11.03
N TRP A 131 13.33 -21.22 -10.65
CA TRP A 131 12.60 -20.37 -11.61
C TRP A 131 13.48 -19.29 -12.25
N ASP A 132 14.46 -18.75 -11.53
CA ASP A 132 15.39 -17.74 -12.05
C ASP A 132 16.35 -18.30 -13.12
N THR A 133 16.55 -19.63 -13.13
CA THR A 133 17.23 -20.32 -14.24
C THR A 133 16.36 -20.50 -15.48
N ILE A 134 15.03 -20.37 -15.34
CA ILE A 134 14.08 -20.48 -16.44
C ILE A 134 14.00 -19.12 -17.13
N LYS A 135 14.40 -19.05 -18.40
CA LYS A 135 14.29 -17.85 -19.23
C LYS A 135 12.83 -17.60 -19.67
N PHE A 136 11.92 -17.39 -18.72
CA PHE A 136 10.56 -16.96 -19.05
C PHE A 136 10.38 -15.48 -18.65
N PHE A 137 10.48 -14.61 -19.66
CA PHE A 137 9.88 -13.27 -19.72
C PHE A 137 10.57 -12.20 -18.85
N LYS A 138 11.42 -11.38 -19.51
CA LYS A 138 12.22 -10.32 -18.88
C LYS A 138 11.57 -8.93 -18.82
N LYS A 139 10.36 -8.74 -19.32
CA LYS A 139 9.80 -7.40 -19.51
C LYS A 139 8.41 -7.25 -18.92
N LEU A 140 8.33 -6.47 -17.84
CA LEU A 140 7.09 -5.91 -17.31
C LEU A 140 6.72 -4.70 -18.18
N ALA A 141 5.49 -4.65 -18.69
CA ALA A 141 4.97 -3.49 -19.39
C ALA A 141 4.11 -2.68 -18.42
N GLU A 142 4.42 -1.39 -18.28
CA GLU A 142 3.58 -0.47 -17.51
C GLU A 142 2.24 -0.24 -18.23
N PHE A 143 1.14 -0.24 -17.48
CA PHE A 143 -0.20 0.04 -17.99
C PHE A 143 -0.73 1.39 -17.51
N LYS A 144 -0.12 2.46 -18.05
CA LYS A 144 -0.44 3.86 -17.71
C LYS A 144 -1.92 4.25 -17.74
N PRO A 145 -2.78 3.71 -18.64
CA PRO A 145 -4.20 4.08 -18.67
C PRO A 145 -4.99 3.79 -17.38
N LEU A 146 -4.50 2.88 -16.53
CA LEU A 146 -5.17 2.52 -15.28
C LEU A 146 -4.85 3.49 -14.13
N ASN A 147 -3.61 4.00 -14.09
CA ASN A 147 -3.06 4.68 -12.92
C ASN A 147 -3.54 6.15 -12.87
N THR A 148 -4.07 6.58 -11.72
CA THR A 148 -4.35 7.99 -11.44
C THR A 148 -3.56 8.44 -10.19
N PRO A 149 -3.61 9.74 -9.80
CA PRO A 149 -3.04 10.18 -8.52
C PRO A 149 -3.74 9.59 -7.29
N ALA A 150 -4.95 9.02 -7.45
CA ALA A 150 -5.67 8.37 -6.38
C ALA A 150 -5.31 6.87 -6.31
N ALA A 151 -5.76 6.18 -5.25
CA ALA A 151 -5.50 4.76 -5.12
C ALA A 151 -6.42 3.93 -6.03
N GLU A 152 -5.82 3.15 -6.92
CA GLU A 152 -6.48 2.04 -7.62
C GLU A 152 -6.14 0.70 -6.95
N PHE A 153 -7.14 -0.07 -6.56
CA PHE A 153 -6.92 -1.32 -5.82
C PHE A 153 -7.98 -2.40 -6.08
N SER A 154 -7.71 -3.59 -5.54
CA SER A 154 -8.54 -4.80 -5.65
C SER A 154 -8.99 -5.11 -7.08
N PRO A 155 -8.04 -5.32 -8.02
CA PRO A 155 -8.39 -5.70 -9.38
C PRO A 155 -8.98 -7.11 -9.44
N SER A 156 -10.00 -7.30 -10.27
CA SER A 156 -10.61 -8.58 -10.60
C SER A 156 -10.65 -8.74 -12.11
N PHE A 157 -10.08 -9.83 -12.60
CA PHE A 157 -9.82 -10.07 -14.02
C PHE A 157 -10.85 -11.03 -14.62
N TYR A 158 -11.37 -10.67 -15.80
CA TYR A 158 -12.27 -11.49 -16.60
C TYR A 158 -11.92 -11.37 -18.08
N ASP A 159 -12.44 -12.28 -18.90
CA ASP A 159 -12.19 -12.33 -20.35
C ASP A 159 -12.57 -11.02 -21.08
N ASP A 160 -13.52 -10.26 -20.53
CA ASP A 160 -14.05 -9.03 -21.12
C ASP A 160 -13.63 -7.75 -20.40
N GLY A 161 -12.66 -7.82 -19.48
CA GLY A 161 -12.15 -6.64 -18.80
C GLY A 161 -11.60 -6.83 -17.41
N ILE A 162 -11.07 -5.72 -16.89
CA ILE A 162 -10.60 -5.59 -15.52
C ILE A 162 -11.60 -4.74 -14.75
N TYR A 163 -12.07 -5.26 -13.62
CA TYR A 163 -12.75 -4.45 -12.62
C TYR A 163 -11.74 -4.02 -11.58
N TYR A 164 -11.82 -2.78 -11.15
CA TYR A 164 -10.91 -2.24 -10.14
C TYR A 164 -11.61 -1.12 -9.40
N ILE A 165 -11.15 -0.86 -8.18
CA ILE A 165 -11.73 0.13 -7.31
C ILE A 165 -10.82 1.35 -7.35
N ILE A 166 -11.42 2.51 -7.61
CA ILE A 166 -10.75 3.80 -7.55
C ILE A 166 -11.26 4.52 -6.31
N GLU A 167 -10.35 4.99 -5.48
CA GLU A 167 -10.66 6.04 -4.51
C GLU A 167 -10.88 7.33 -5.28
N LYS A 168 -12.05 7.93 -5.21
CA LYS A 168 -12.22 9.27 -5.75
C LYS A 168 -12.41 10.28 -4.66
N GLY A 169 -11.70 11.34 -4.97
CA GLY A 169 -11.90 12.65 -4.49
C GLY A 169 -13.30 13.24 -4.77
N ASP A 170 -14.00 13.90 -3.85
CA ASP A 170 -14.69 15.16 -4.14
C ASP A 170 -13.77 16.37 -3.81
N GLU A 171 -13.05 16.87 -4.83
CA GLU A 171 -12.02 17.93 -4.71
C GLU A 171 -12.50 19.18 -3.95
N ASP A 172 -13.81 19.50 -4.03
CA ASP A 172 -14.40 20.65 -3.33
C ASP A 172 -14.81 20.34 -1.88
N ILE A 173 -15.11 19.06 -1.53
CA ILE A 173 -15.53 18.63 -0.18
C ILE A 173 -14.32 18.27 0.72
N TYR A 174 -13.15 17.94 0.17
CA TYR A 174 -11.94 17.70 1.00
C TYR A 174 -11.39 18.91 1.72
N ASN A 175 -11.88 20.11 1.41
CA ASN A 175 -11.45 21.28 2.16
C ASN A 175 -12.06 21.34 3.57
N ALA A 176 -12.92 20.38 3.98
CA ALA A 176 -13.82 20.61 5.12
C ALA A 176 -13.73 19.66 6.34
N ARG A 177 -12.98 18.55 6.37
CA ARG A 177 -13.02 17.64 7.55
C ARG A 177 -11.70 16.96 7.93
N ASN A 178 -11.01 17.61 8.86
CA ASN A 178 -9.77 17.21 9.52
C ASN A 178 -9.83 15.86 10.26
N ILE A 179 -8.85 15.01 9.96
CA ILE A 179 -8.31 13.97 10.80
C ILE A 179 -7.38 14.72 11.76
N ASN A 180 -7.62 14.55 13.05
CA ASN A 180 -6.79 15.06 14.14
C ASN A 180 -5.47 14.27 14.26
N LEU A 181 -4.69 14.20 13.17
CA LEU A 181 -3.36 13.57 13.19
C LEU A 181 -2.40 14.29 14.15
N ILE A 182 -2.59 15.61 14.29
CA ILE A 182 -1.69 16.50 15.03
C ILE A 182 -2.42 17.23 16.15
N GLU A 183 -3.67 17.66 15.94
CA GLU A 183 -4.39 18.54 16.89
C GLU A 183 -4.46 17.95 18.31
N ASN A 184 -4.73 16.64 18.42
CA ASN A 184 -4.87 15.92 19.69
C ASN A 184 -3.57 15.25 20.17
N ASN A 185 -2.43 15.51 19.55
CA ASN A 185 -1.16 14.91 19.96
C ASN A 185 -0.50 15.77 21.04
N ASP A 186 -0.59 15.33 22.30
CA ASP A 186 -0.04 16.03 23.47
C ASP A 186 1.49 16.04 23.52
N SER A 187 2.16 15.24 22.69
CA SER A 187 3.62 15.22 22.56
C SER A 187 4.18 16.32 21.66
N LEU A 188 3.31 17.11 21.01
CA LEU A 188 3.68 18.21 20.12
C LEU A 188 3.40 19.56 20.77
N SER A 189 4.40 20.46 20.74
CA SER A 189 4.23 21.85 21.11
C SER A 189 3.30 22.58 20.11
N PRO A 190 2.63 23.68 20.51
CA PRO A 190 1.78 24.46 19.60
C PRO A 190 2.49 24.92 18.32
N LYS A 191 3.81 25.20 18.41
CA LYS A 191 4.64 25.58 17.27
C LYS A 191 4.87 24.41 16.32
N GLU A 192 5.18 23.22 16.84
CA GLU A 192 5.29 21.99 16.04
C GLU A 192 3.95 21.65 15.39
N LYS A 193 2.84 21.75 16.13
CA LYS A 193 1.50 21.51 15.59
C LYS A 193 1.22 22.40 14.36
N LYS A 194 1.46 23.70 14.49
CA LYS A 194 1.28 24.65 13.39
C LYS A 194 2.19 24.36 12.18
N ALA A 195 3.47 24.07 12.42
CA ALA A 195 4.42 23.77 11.35
C ALA A 195 4.08 22.47 10.62
N PHE A 196 3.74 21.42 11.36
CA PHE A 196 3.40 20.12 10.78
C PHE A 196 2.07 20.16 10.04
N LEU A 197 1.05 20.86 10.55
CA LEU A 197 -0.22 21.03 9.83
C LEU A 197 0.01 21.64 8.44
N GLN A 198 0.82 22.70 8.36
CA GLN A 198 1.15 23.32 7.08
C GLN A 198 1.90 22.37 6.12
N THR A 199 2.75 21.48 6.65
CA THR A 199 3.42 20.45 5.84
C THR A 199 2.42 19.40 5.35
N LEU A 200 1.53 18.91 6.23
CA LEU A 200 0.54 17.87 5.90
C LEU A 200 -0.46 18.33 4.83
N GLU A 201 -0.96 19.56 4.94
CA GLU A 201 -1.85 20.16 3.94
C GLU A 201 -1.24 20.17 2.53
N LYS A 202 0.10 20.21 2.42
CA LYS A 202 0.82 20.22 1.15
C LYS A 202 1.21 18.83 0.66
N SER A 203 1.46 17.89 1.57
CA SER A 203 2.09 16.61 1.25
C SER A 203 1.11 15.45 1.11
N LEU A 204 -0.03 15.48 1.81
CA LEU A 204 -1.01 14.39 1.77
C LEU A 204 -1.86 14.48 0.51
N ALA A 205 -1.96 13.38 -0.25
CA ALA A 205 -2.75 13.30 -1.48
C ALA A 205 -4.24 13.65 -1.27
N TYR A 206 -4.76 13.42 -0.05
CA TYR A 206 -6.14 13.70 0.34
C TYR A 206 -6.26 14.75 1.46
N GLY A 207 -5.18 15.49 1.74
CA GLY A 207 -5.12 16.38 2.90
C GLY A 207 -5.35 15.62 4.22
N THR A 208 -5.94 16.29 5.20
CA THR A 208 -6.28 15.68 6.49
C THR A 208 -7.62 14.95 6.45
N VAL A 209 -8.23 14.52 5.34
CA VAL A 209 -9.67 14.17 5.35
C VAL A 209 -10.02 12.70 5.63
N ILE A 210 -11.16 12.51 6.31
CA ILE A 210 -11.82 11.21 6.58
C ILE A 210 -12.13 10.45 5.26
N SER A 211 -11.61 9.22 5.19
CA SER A 211 -11.86 8.12 4.23
C SER A 211 -12.41 8.52 2.84
N PRO A 212 -11.61 8.40 1.76
CA PRO A 212 -12.07 8.69 0.41
C PRO A 212 -13.24 7.78 -0.01
N ARG A 213 -14.04 8.27 -0.96
CA ARG A 213 -15.16 7.49 -1.50
C ARG A 213 -14.64 6.52 -2.53
N THR A 214 -15.10 5.28 -2.49
CA THR A 214 -14.66 4.28 -3.47
C THR A 214 -15.70 4.03 -4.56
N TYR A 215 -15.20 3.79 -5.76
CA TYR A 215 -15.99 3.60 -6.97
C TYR A 215 -15.43 2.42 -7.75
N LEU A 216 -16.29 1.49 -8.15
CA LEU A 216 -15.88 0.38 -8.99
C LEU A 216 -15.92 0.81 -10.46
N TYR A 217 -14.80 0.68 -11.16
CA TYR A 217 -14.70 0.89 -12.60
C TYR A 217 -14.51 -0.45 -13.30
N LYS A 218 -14.96 -0.50 -14.56
CA LYS A 218 -14.63 -1.58 -15.49
C LYS A 218 -13.87 -0.98 -16.66
N MET A 219 -12.67 -1.48 -16.91
CA MET A 219 -11.95 -1.23 -18.15
C MET A 219 -12.12 -2.45 -19.07
N PRO A 220 -12.79 -2.29 -20.23
CA PRO A 220 -12.83 -3.36 -21.22
C PRO A 220 -11.42 -3.73 -21.67
N LEU A 221 -11.17 -5.02 -21.75
CA LEU A 221 -9.90 -5.60 -22.15
C LEU A 221 -10.20 -6.78 -23.07
N ASP A 222 -9.54 -6.81 -24.22
CA ASP A 222 -9.57 -7.91 -25.18
C ASP A 222 -8.29 -8.73 -24.98
N VAL A 223 -8.40 -9.78 -24.17
CA VAL A 223 -7.28 -10.66 -23.83
C VAL A 223 -6.69 -11.33 -25.07
N SER A 224 -7.50 -11.55 -26.13
CA SER A 224 -7.01 -12.16 -27.37
C SER A 224 -6.03 -11.27 -28.13
N LYS A 225 -6.16 -9.94 -27.98
CA LYS A 225 -5.24 -8.95 -28.56
C LYS A 225 -4.05 -8.66 -27.66
N LEU A 226 -4.06 -9.14 -26.42
CA LEU A 226 -2.92 -9.01 -25.54
C LEU A 226 -1.81 -10.00 -25.94
N PHE A 227 -0.56 -9.53 -25.83
CA PHE A 227 0.66 -10.35 -25.84
C PHE A 227 0.81 -11.35 -27.00
N HIS A 228 0.81 -10.87 -28.25
CA HIS A 228 1.39 -11.64 -29.36
C HIS A 228 2.92 -11.81 -29.19
N ASP A 229 3.55 -10.86 -28.50
CA ASP A 229 4.93 -10.90 -28.00
C ASP A 229 4.99 -10.16 -26.66
N TYR A 230 5.61 -10.79 -25.65
CA TYR A 230 5.78 -10.26 -24.29
C TYR A 230 6.76 -9.08 -24.19
N ARG A 231 7.43 -8.74 -25.29
CA ARG A 231 8.39 -7.63 -25.37
C ARG A 231 7.73 -6.29 -25.71
N ASN A 232 6.47 -6.33 -26.14
CA ASN A 232 5.75 -5.18 -26.67
C ASN A 232 4.93 -4.44 -25.62
N ILE A 233 4.68 -3.16 -25.90
CA ILE A 233 3.76 -2.30 -25.15
C ILE A 233 2.35 -2.91 -25.29
N ILE A 234 1.51 -2.77 -24.25
CA ILE A 234 0.10 -3.18 -24.29
C ILE A 234 -0.57 -2.48 -25.49
N PRO A 235 -1.09 -3.24 -26.49
CA PRO A 235 -1.65 -2.64 -27.70
C PRO A 235 -2.84 -1.73 -27.39
N LYS A 236 -2.95 -0.57 -28.06
CA LYS A 236 -4.04 0.39 -27.78
C LYS A 236 -5.42 -0.17 -28.11
N GLU A 237 -5.47 -1.05 -29.10
CA GLU A 237 -6.64 -1.77 -29.56
C GLU A 237 -7.09 -2.91 -28.62
N SER A 238 -6.28 -3.25 -27.61
CA SER A 238 -6.60 -4.30 -26.66
C SER A 238 -7.44 -3.81 -25.48
N TYR A 239 -7.65 -2.50 -25.31
CA TYR A 239 -8.44 -1.96 -24.21
C TYR A 239 -9.29 -0.76 -24.67
N ASP A 240 -10.30 -0.41 -23.88
CA ASP A 240 -11.13 0.78 -24.09
C ASP A 240 -11.21 1.61 -22.78
N THR A 241 -11.80 2.78 -22.86
CA THR A 241 -11.97 3.72 -21.75
C THR A 241 -12.68 3.07 -20.57
N ALA A 242 -12.11 3.22 -19.38
CA ALA A 242 -12.72 2.74 -18.14
C ALA A 242 -14.05 3.45 -17.85
N ARG A 243 -15.05 2.68 -17.44
CA ARG A 243 -16.41 3.19 -17.18
C ARG A 243 -16.80 2.93 -15.73
N LEU A 244 -17.44 3.93 -15.12
CA LEU A 244 -18.02 3.77 -13.78
C LEU A 244 -19.04 2.63 -13.81
N TYR A 245 -18.78 1.61 -13.00
CA TYR A 245 -19.59 0.41 -12.98
C TYR A 245 -20.46 0.33 -11.72
N VAL A 246 -19.92 0.69 -10.55
CA VAL A 246 -20.70 0.78 -9.31
C VAL A 246 -20.28 1.99 -8.49
N THR A 247 -21.28 2.74 -8.01
CA THR A 247 -21.16 3.74 -6.96
C THR A 247 -22.29 3.58 -5.93
N HIS A 248 -22.04 4.02 -4.69
CA HIS A 248 -23.04 4.03 -3.64
C HIS A 248 -22.79 5.17 -2.66
N LYS A 249 -23.83 5.81 -2.13
CA LYS A 249 -23.70 6.93 -1.17
C LYS A 249 -23.46 6.50 0.28
N GLY A 250 -24.00 5.37 0.71
CA GLY A 250 -23.96 4.92 2.11
C GLY A 250 -22.83 3.95 2.51
N PHE A 251 -21.94 3.55 1.59
CA PHE A 251 -20.81 2.68 1.90
C PHE A 251 -19.74 2.75 0.80
N ASN A 252 -18.52 2.40 1.15
CA ASN A 252 -17.40 2.12 0.25
C ASN A 252 -17.39 0.63 -0.11
N ILE A 253 -17.07 0.33 -1.37
CA ILE A 253 -16.73 -1.01 -1.84
C ILE A 253 -15.22 -1.16 -1.74
N THR A 254 -14.73 -2.26 -1.16
CA THR A 254 -13.28 -2.49 -1.00
C THR A 254 -12.78 -3.79 -1.64
N SER A 255 -13.68 -4.58 -2.22
CA SER A 255 -13.39 -5.70 -3.10
C SER A 255 -14.63 -6.00 -3.93
N TYR A 256 -14.44 -6.60 -5.09
CA TYR A 256 -15.53 -6.96 -6.00
C TYR A 256 -15.17 -8.22 -6.77
N ASP A 257 -16.15 -9.10 -6.92
CA ASP A 257 -16.08 -10.29 -7.76
C ASP A 257 -17.47 -10.60 -8.34
N GLN A 258 -17.52 -11.43 -9.35
CA GLN A 258 -18.71 -11.78 -10.10
C GLN A 258 -18.71 -13.28 -10.40
N SER A 259 -19.88 -13.90 -10.29
CA SER A 259 -20.05 -15.31 -10.66
C SER A 259 -19.74 -15.52 -12.15
N PHE A 260 -19.29 -16.72 -12.50
CA PHE A 260 -18.94 -17.10 -13.88
C PHE A 260 -20.06 -16.79 -14.90
N ASN A 261 -21.31 -17.07 -14.55
CA ASN A 261 -22.51 -16.79 -15.36
C ASN A 261 -22.96 -15.31 -15.32
N LYS A 262 -22.21 -14.43 -14.65
CA LYS A 262 -22.46 -13.00 -14.48
C LYS A 262 -23.77 -12.63 -13.78
N ASP A 263 -24.46 -13.60 -13.18
CA ASP A 263 -25.79 -13.41 -12.58
C ASP A 263 -25.76 -12.87 -11.14
N GLN A 264 -24.62 -13.02 -10.46
CA GLN A 264 -24.39 -12.64 -9.07
C GLN A 264 -23.06 -11.92 -8.92
N VAL A 265 -23.01 -11.02 -7.95
CA VAL A 265 -21.76 -10.36 -7.54
C VAL A 265 -21.50 -10.57 -6.07
N PHE A 266 -20.22 -10.60 -5.72
CA PHE A 266 -19.71 -10.64 -4.36
C PHE A 266 -18.87 -9.41 -4.14
N TYR A 267 -19.03 -8.73 -3.03
CA TYR A 267 -18.33 -7.48 -2.77
C TYR A 267 -18.29 -7.19 -1.29
N THR A 268 -17.27 -6.50 -0.84
CA THR A 268 -17.24 -5.98 0.52
C THR A 268 -17.92 -4.62 0.61
N ARG A 269 -18.47 -4.35 1.80
CA ARG A 269 -18.97 -3.03 2.19
C ARG A 269 -18.19 -2.58 3.40
N HIS A 270 -17.44 -1.51 3.23
CA HIS A 270 -16.90 -0.73 4.34
C HIS A 270 -17.84 0.44 4.60
N PRO A 271 -18.35 0.64 5.82
CA PRO A 271 -19.15 1.80 6.15
C PRO A 271 -18.39 3.10 5.87
N VAL A 272 -19.11 4.18 5.61
CA VAL A 272 -18.48 5.49 5.47
C VAL A 272 -18.59 6.21 6.80
N THR A 273 -17.45 6.41 7.45
CA THR A 273 -17.35 7.27 8.63
C THR A 273 -17.73 8.68 8.23
N ASN A 274 -18.70 9.26 8.93
CA ASN A 274 -19.10 10.65 8.73
C ASN A 274 -19.61 11.21 10.05
N ASN A 275 -19.84 12.53 10.14
CA ASN A 275 -20.24 13.18 11.40
C ASN A 275 -21.53 12.60 12.01
N TRP A 276 -22.40 11.99 11.20
CA TRP A 276 -23.64 11.36 11.66
C TRP A 276 -23.45 9.89 12.07
N ASN A 277 -22.30 9.30 11.76
CA ASN A 277 -21.95 7.93 12.13
C ASN A 277 -20.43 7.80 12.38
N PRO A 278 -19.92 8.36 13.49
CA PRO A 278 -18.49 8.39 13.78
C PRO A 278 -17.93 7.02 14.21
N ASN A 279 -18.77 6.13 14.76
CA ASN A 279 -18.37 4.85 15.34
C ASN A 279 -18.72 3.66 14.42
N THR A 280 -18.41 3.78 13.12
CA THR A 280 -18.65 2.69 12.19
C THR A 280 -17.69 1.52 12.41
N PRO A 281 -18.14 0.26 12.28
CA PRO A 281 -17.25 -0.90 12.31
C PRO A 281 -16.14 -0.77 11.27
N MET A 282 -14.89 -0.93 11.71
CA MET A 282 -13.70 -0.80 10.86
C MET A 282 -13.53 -1.97 9.90
N ASN A 283 -14.20 -3.10 10.15
CA ASN A 283 -14.04 -4.30 9.34
C ASN A 283 -15.04 -4.30 8.17
N PRO A 284 -14.54 -4.46 6.92
CA PRO A 284 -15.41 -4.62 5.78
C PRO A 284 -16.25 -5.90 5.91
N LEU A 285 -17.52 -5.81 5.52
CA LEU A 285 -18.46 -6.93 5.55
C LEU A 285 -18.71 -7.46 4.14
N LEU A 286 -18.77 -8.79 3.97
CA LEU A 286 -19.04 -9.43 2.68
C LEU A 286 -20.54 -9.44 2.34
N PHE A 287 -20.86 -9.14 1.08
CA PHE A 287 -22.21 -9.13 0.54
C PHE A 287 -22.29 -9.87 -0.79
N LYS A 288 -23.47 -10.41 -1.06
CA LYS A 288 -23.89 -10.87 -2.39
C LYS A 288 -24.97 -9.95 -2.96
N GLY A 289 -25.01 -9.79 -4.27
CA GLY A 289 -25.99 -8.93 -4.93
C GLY A 289 -26.10 -9.20 -6.43
N LYS A 290 -26.72 -8.26 -7.14
CA LYS A 290 -26.79 -8.22 -8.60
C LYS A 290 -26.55 -6.81 -9.11
N HIS A 291 -26.08 -6.68 -10.34
CA HIS A 291 -26.02 -5.39 -11.03
C HIS A 291 -27.40 -4.85 -11.35
N HIS A 292 -27.56 -3.54 -11.21
CA HIS A 292 -28.72 -2.87 -11.75
C HIS A 292 -28.55 -2.69 -13.27
N LYS A 293 -29.53 -3.15 -14.06
CA LYS A 293 -29.45 -3.21 -15.53
C LYS A 293 -29.12 -1.89 -16.24
N LYS A 294 -29.46 -0.74 -15.63
CA LYS A 294 -29.34 0.60 -16.26
C LYS A 294 -28.52 1.63 -15.46
N LYS A 295 -28.16 1.34 -14.22
CA LYS A 295 -27.58 2.34 -13.30
C LYS A 295 -26.33 1.75 -12.67
N PRO A 296 -25.29 2.54 -12.39
CA PRO A 296 -24.04 2.05 -11.80
C PRO A 296 -24.23 1.77 -10.31
N LYS A 297 -25.03 0.76 -9.96
CA LYS A 297 -25.36 0.41 -8.57
C LYS A 297 -25.67 -1.07 -8.42
N LEU A 298 -25.46 -1.57 -7.21
CA LEU A 298 -25.82 -2.94 -6.82
C LEU A 298 -27.22 -3.00 -6.19
N ILE A 299 -27.95 -4.06 -6.51
CA ILE A 299 -29.28 -4.39 -5.99
C ILE A 299 -29.33 -5.78 -5.38
N LYS A 300 -30.47 -6.14 -4.76
CA LYS A 300 -30.68 -7.44 -4.09
C LYS A 300 -29.55 -7.80 -3.13
N ARG A 301 -29.07 -6.78 -2.41
CA ARG A 301 -27.88 -6.81 -1.55
C ARG A 301 -28.19 -7.59 -0.28
N ARG A 302 -27.61 -8.78 -0.13
CA ARG A 302 -27.75 -9.62 1.06
C ARG A 302 -26.39 -9.80 1.70
N ARG A 303 -26.31 -9.63 3.02
CA ARG A 303 -25.07 -9.89 3.77
C ARG A 303 -24.73 -11.38 3.64
N PHE A 304 -23.48 -11.67 3.38
CA PHE A 304 -22.95 -13.02 3.44
C PHE A 304 -22.48 -13.24 4.88
N GLN A 305 -23.06 -14.23 5.57
CA GLN A 305 -22.64 -14.59 6.93
C GLN A 305 -21.62 -15.72 6.75
N SER A 306 -20.34 -15.39 6.56
CA SER A 306 -19.30 -16.41 6.60
C SER A 306 -18.99 -16.71 8.07
N TYR A 307 -19.30 -17.91 8.52
CA TYR A 307 -18.50 -18.53 9.58
C TYR A 307 -17.04 -18.50 9.13
N SER A 308 -16.13 -18.15 10.03
CA SER A 308 -14.71 -17.89 9.76
C SER A 308 -14.15 -18.84 8.71
N CYS A 309 -13.80 -18.31 7.54
CA CYS A 309 -13.03 -19.06 6.57
C CYS A 309 -11.87 -18.16 6.16
N GLN A 310 -10.68 -18.50 6.65
CA GLN A 310 -9.43 -18.01 6.10
C GLN A 310 -9.40 -18.44 4.64
N VAL A 311 -9.63 -17.50 3.72
CA VAL A 311 -9.49 -17.76 2.29
C VAL A 311 -7.99 -17.78 2.01
N HIS A 312 -7.42 -18.98 1.88
CA HIS A 312 -6.13 -19.17 1.24
C HIS A 312 -6.30 -18.99 -0.27
N LEU A 313 -5.66 -17.98 -0.82
CA LEU A 313 -5.59 -17.77 -2.26
C LEU A 313 -4.59 -18.80 -2.83
N VAL A 314 -5.10 -19.86 -3.46
CA VAL A 314 -4.27 -20.80 -4.23
C VAL A 314 -4.45 -20.47 -5.71
N LEU A 315 -3.48 -19.78 -6.29
CA LEU A 315 -3.39 -19.62 -7.75
C LEU A 315 -2.61 -20.81 -8.31
N VAL A 316 -3.34 -21.78 -8.87
CA VAL A 316 -2.76 -22.79 -9.76
C VAL A 316 -2.86 -22.26 -11.18
N LYS A 317 -1.72 -22.09 -11.85
CA LYS A 317 -1.69 -22.02 -13.31
C LYS A 317 -0.98 -23.28 -13.80
N LEU A 318 -1.76 -24.19 -14.38
CA LEU A 318 -1.24 -25.28 -15.20
C LEU A 318 -0.85 -24.70 -16.55
N VAL A 319 0.39 -24.96 -16.96
CA VAL A 319 0.80 -25.02 -18.37
C VAL A 319 1.48 -26.36 -18.56
#